data_AF-A0A6I5CTI2-F1
#
_entry.id   AF-A0A6I5CTI2-F1
#
_cell.length_a   1.000
_cell.length_b   1.000
_cell.length_c   1.000
_cell.angle_alpha   90.00
_cell.angle_beta   90.00
_cell.angle_gamma   90.00
#
_symmetry.space_group_name_H-M   'P 1'
#
loop_
_entity.id
_entity.type
_entity.pdbx_description
1 polymer ?
#
loop_
_entity_poly.entity_id
_entity_poly.type
_entity_poly.pdbx_seq_one_letter_code
_entity_poly.pdbx_strand_id
1 'polypeptide(L)'
;VCGDPQARQLVAALPVDSPSAGCREQAVRGLCNAADAAVWRGSYPWGRELLAASLDLSARTGALYAERTAQGTRLLLDWWTGQWTELGGRCEQFIATAADMPVVAADGHMVRGMLAFAQGDWAEALRWLTALGAPSPQCTRMPLAAATAGALVRLALARDDLAAAADQARSAWAAVADKGIWTWAAELAPWAVEALARTGDTAAARHMVVEFE
;
A
#
# COMPACT_ATOMS: atom_id res chain seq x y z
N VAL A 1 15.48 -6.98 -12.03
CA VAL A 1 15.05 -5.66 -11.51
C VAL A 1 13.66 -5.41 -12.07
N CYS A 2 12.62 -5.49 -11.24
CA CYS A 2 11.25 -5.25 -11.70
C CYS A 2 11.00 -3.74 -11.80
N GLY A 3 10.59 -3.29 -12.99
CA GLY A 3 10.31 -1.88 -13.30
C GLY A 3 10.97 -1.43 -14.61
N ASP A 4 10.33 -0.49 -15.30
CA ASP A 4 10.87 0.10 -16.53
C ASP A 4 12.16 0.89 -16.22
N PRO A 5 13.31 0.58 -16.85
CA PRO A 5 14.56 1.32 -16.65
C PRO A 5 14.42 2.81 -17.03
N GLN A 6 13.45 3.17 -17.88
CA GLN A 6 13.18 4.54 -18.30
C GLN A 6 12.32 5.33 -17.30
N ALA A 7 11.78 4.69 -16.24
CA ALA A 7 10.84 5.33 -15.33
C ALA A 7 11.34 6.66 -14.75
N ARG A 8 12.62 6.74 -14.37
CA ARG A 8 13.22 7.98 -13.87
C ARG A 8 13.26 9.09 -14.93
N GLN A 9 13.60 8.74 -16.17
CA GLN A 9 13.63 9.67 -17.29
C GLN A 9 12.22 10.18 -17.62
N LEU A 10 11.24 9.29 -17.66
CA LEU A 10 9.84 9.64 -17.94
C LEU A 10 9.26 10.56 -16.85
N VAL A 11 9.56 10.28 -15.58
CA VAL A 11 9.12 11.14 -14.46
C VAL A 11 9.80 12.51 -14.52
N ALA A 12 11.10 12.56 -14.86
CA ALA A 12 11.81 13.83 -15.03
C ALA A 12 11.28 14.66 -16.21
N ALA A 13 10.65 14.03 -17.20
CA ALA A 13 10.05 14.69 -18.36
C ALA A 13 8.62 15.22 -18.12
N LEU A 14 8.06 15.07 -16.92
CA LEU A 14 6.73 15.58 -16.61
C LEU A 14 6.66 17.11 -16.77
N PRO A 15 5.58 17.66 -17.37
CA PRO A 15 5.47 19.08 -17.69
C PRO A 15 5.10 19.95 -16.47
N VAL A 16 5.93 19.91 -15.42
CA VAL A 16 5.68 20.56 -14.12
C VAL A 16 5.60 22.09 -14.21
N ASP A 17 6.29 22.68 -15.19
CA ASP A 17 6.33 24.13 -15.45
C ASP A 17 5.49 24.55 -16.66
N SER A 18 4.59 23.67 -17.13
CA SER A 18 3.71 24.00 -18.26
C SER A 18 2.88 25.26 -17.96
N PRO A 19 2.67 26.17 -18.94
CA PRO A 19 1.78 27.32 -18.77
C PRO A 19 0.32 26.90 -18.55
N SER A 20 -0.09 25.75 -19.09
CA SER A 20 -1.42 25.16 -18.88
C SER A 20 -1.56 24.60 -17.46
N ALA A 21 -2.56 25.10 -16.72
CA ALA A 21 -2.89 24.61 -15.39
C ALA A 21 -3.25 23.12 -15.38
N GLY A 22 -4.06 22.67 -16.34
CA GLY A 22 -4.43 21.25 -16.46
C GLY A 22 -3.23 20.33 -16.70
N CYS A 23 -2.23 20.78 -17.47
CA CYS A 23 -0.99 20.02 -17.64
C CYS A 23 -0.20 19.91 -16.33
N ARG A 24 -0.14 20.99 -15.53
CA ARG A 24 0.51 20.96 -14.21
C ARG A 24 -0.22 20.03 -13.25
N GLU A 25 -1.55 20.02 -13.24
CA GLU A 25 -2.34 19.08 -12.43
C GLU A 25 -2.05 17.62 -12.82
N GLN A 26 -1.95 17.30 -14.11
CA GLN A 26 -1.57 15.95 -14.54
C GLN A 26 -0.11 15.62 -14.19
N ALA A 27 0.80 16.60 -14.24
CA ALA A 27 2.18 16.42 -13.80
C ALA A 27 2.25 16.10 -12.29
N VAL A 28 1.46 16.80 -11.46
CA VAL A 28 1.30 16.49 -10.02
C VAL A 28 0.85 15.04 -9.83
N ARG A 29 -0.22 14.62 -10.53
CA ARG A 29 -0.72 13.24 -10.45
C ARG A 29 0.34 12.23 -10.86
N GLY A 30 1.10 12.52 -11.92
CA GLY A 30 2.22 11.71 -12.38
C GLY A 30 3.29 11.54 -11.30
N LEU A 31 3.67 12.63 -10.62
CA LEU A 31 4.63 12.61 -9.51
C LEU A 31 4.10 11.79 -8.32
N CYS A 32 2.83 11.99 -7.91
CA CYS A 32 2.23 11.22 -6.82
C CYS A 32 2.18 9.72 -7.13
N ASN A 33 1.79 9.34 -8.35
CA ASN A 33 1.76 7.94 -8.78
C ASN A 33 3.16 7.32 -8.81
N ALA A 34 4.16 8.08 -9.28
CA ALA A 34 5.54 7.64 -9.30
C ALA A 34 6.10 7.47 -7.88
N ALA A 35 5.75 8.38 -6.97
CA ALA A 35 6.10 8.28 -5.55
C ALA A 35 5.49 7.02 -4.94
N ASP A 36 4.19 6.80 -5.09
CA ASP A 36 3.49 5.62 -4.57
C ASP A 36 4.12 4.32 -5.09
N ALA A 37 4.33 4.23 -6.40
CA ALA A 37 4.99 3.08 -7.02
C ALA A 37 6.43 2.87 -6.54
N ALA A 38 7.20 3.94 -6.32
CA ALA A 38 8.55 3.86 -5.79
C ALA A 38 8.56 3.31 -4.36
N VAL A 39 7.64 3.79 -3.51
CA VAL A 39 7.53 3.32 -2.12
C VAL A 39 7.09 1.85 -2.07
N TRP A 40 6.05 1.46 -2.82
CA TRP A 40 5.58 0.06 -2.89
C TRP A 40 6.63 -0.94 -3.40
N ARG A 41 7.60 -0.48 -4.21
CA ARG A 41 8.71 -1.30 -4.69
C ARG A 41 9.96 -1.24 -3.80
N GLY A 42 9.88 -0.59 -2.64
CA GLY A 42 11.03 -0.45 -1.73
C GLY A 42 12.09 0.56 -2.17
N SER A 43 11.84 1.37 -3.21
CA SER A 43 12.75 2.43 -3.66
C SER A 43 12.59 3.70 -2.81
N TYR A 44 12.74 3.56 -1.49
CA TYR A 44 12.40 4.59 -0.50
C TYR A 44 13.12 5.93 -0.68
N PRO A 45 14.44 6.00 -1.02
CA PRO A 45 15.10 7.28 -1.25
C PRO A 45 14.46 8.06 -2.41
N TRP A 46 14.19 7.38 -3.52
CA TRP A 46 13.55 7.98 -4.68
C TRP A 46 12.08 8.34 -4.40
N GLY A 47 11.35 7.47 -3.68
CA GLY A 47 10.00 7.78 -3.21
C GLY A 47 9.95 9.05 -2.38
N ARG A 48 10.93 9.27 -1.49
CA ARG A 48 11.04 10.49 -0.68
C ARG A 48 11.26 11.74 -1.52
N GLU A 49 12.15 11.68 -2.51
CA GLU A 49 12.39 12.78 -3.46
C GLU A 49 11.12 13.14 -4.23
N LEU A 50 10.43 12.13 -4.76
CA LEU A 50 9.19 12.33 -5.51
C LEU A 50 8.05 12.88 -4.65
N LEU A 51 7.91 12.40 -3.40
CA LEU A 51 6.93 12.94 -2.45
C LEU A 51 7.17 14.41 -2.13
N ALA A 52 8.43 14.81 -1.94
CA ALA A 52 8.77 16.20 -1.70
C ALA A 52 8.38 17.07 -2.90
N ALA A 53 8.74 16.65 -4.12
CA ALA A 53 8.38 17.34 -5.35
C ALA A 53 6.87 17.40 -5.59
N SER A 54 6.14 16.31 -5.33
CA SER A 54 4.69 16.24 -5.54
C SER A 54 3.93 17.11 -4.56
N LEU A 55 4.33 17.14 -3.28
CA LEU A 55 3.70 17.99 -2.25
C LEU A 55 3.93 19.47 -2.53
N ASP A 56 5.16 19.85 -2.88
CA ASP A 56 5.49 21.23 -3.25
C ASP A 56 4.68 21.69 -4.46
N LEU A 57 4.67 20.90 -5.55
CA LEU A 57 3.90 21.25 -6.74
C LEU A 57 2.39 21.28 -6.46
N SER A 58 1.86 20.34 -5.68
CA SER A 58 0.44 20.31 -5.31
C SER A 58 0.01 21.57 -4.57
N ALA A 59 0.85 22.05 -3.62
CA ALA A 59 0.58 23.25 -2.86
C ALA A 59 0.55 24.50 -3.75
N ARG A 60 1.45 24.58 -4.74
CA ARG A 60 1.49 25.68 -5.72
C ARG A 60 0.31 25.67 -6.70
N THR A 61 -0.21 24.49 -7.05
CA THR A 61 -1.29 24.34 -8.04
C THR A 61 -2.68 24.19 -7.43
N GLY A 62 -2.81 24.06 -6.11
CA GLY A 62 -4.08 23.82 -5.43
C GLY A 62 -4.66 22.41 -5.69
N ALA A 63 -3.81 21.43 -6.03
CA ALA A 63 -4.24 20.07 -6.39
C ALA A 63 -4.53 19.22 -5.14
N LEU A 64 -5.59 19.55 -4.40
CA LEU A 64 -5.89 19.02 -3.06
C LEU A 64 -5.95 17.48 -3.00
N TYR A 65 -6.59 16.84 -3.98
CA TYR A 65 -6.70 15.38 -4.00
C TYR A 65 -5.32 14.69 -4.14
N ALA A 66 -4.45 15.26 -4.97
CA ALA A 66 -3.12 14.72 -5.18
C ALA A 66 -2.21 14.97 -3.97
N GLU A 67 -2.37 16.12 -3.30
CA GLU A 67 -1.73 16.41 -2.01
C GLU A 67 -2.12 15.37 -0.96
N ARG A 68 -3.41 15.05 -0.82
CA ARG A 68 -3.91 14.05 0.14
C ARG A 68 -3.38 12.66 -0.19
N THR A 69 -3.31 12.29 -1.47
CA THR A 69 -2.70 11.02 -1.91
C THR A 69 -1.21 10.95 -1.50
N ALA A 70 -0.43 12.00 -1.77
CA ALA A 70 0.98 12.05 -1.38
C ALA A 70 1.18 11.99 0.14
N GLN A 71 0.28 12.60 0.92
CA GLN A 71 0.28 12.50 2.39
C GLN A 71 0.05 11.06 2.86
N GLY A 72 -0.89 10.33 2.25
CA GLY A 72 -1.12 8.90 2.51
C GLY A 72 0.11 8.05 2.20
N THR A 73 0.70 8.22 1.01
CA THR A 73 1.95 7.54 0.64
C THR A 73 3.11 7.86 1.59
N ARG A 74 3.17 9.07 2.16
CA ARG A 74 4.18 9.41 3.17
C ARG A 74 4.03 8.60 4.46
N LEU A 75 2.80 8.28 4.88
CA LEU A 75 2.57 7.40 6.05
C LEU A 75 3.11 5.99 5.79
N LEU A 76 2.89 5.47 4.57
CA LEU A 76 3.45 4.19 4.15
C LEU A 76 4.98 4.20 4.13
N LEU A 77 5.59 5.26 3.60
CA LEU A 77 7.04 5.44 3.62
C LEU A 77 7.60 5.45 5.04
N ASP A 78 6.95 6.18 5.95
CA ASP A 78 7.37 6.27 7.35
C ASP A 78 7.23 4.91 8.06
N TRP A 79 6.16 4.16 7.76
CA TRP A 79 5.99 2.78 8.23
C TRP A 79 7.15 1.88 7.80
N TRP A 80 7.42 1.79 6.50
CA TRP A 80 8.45 0.87 5.97
C TRP A 80 9.88 1.29 6.31
N THR A 81 10.12 2.57 6.57
CA THR A 81 11.45 3.07 6.96
C THR A 81 11.66 3.15 8.47
N GLY A 82 10.71 2.65 9.27
CA GLY A 82 10.83 2.58 10.73
C GLY A 82 10.63 3.93 11.45
N GLN A 83 10.10 4.95 10.77
CA GLN A 83 9.87 6.29 11.31
C GLN A 83 8.54 6.35 12.09
N TRP A 84 8.43 5.52 13.13
CA TRP A 84 7.16 5.25 13.83
C TRP A 84 6.82 6.26 14.92
N THR A 85 7.75 7.13 15.31
CA THR A 85 7.52 8.20 16.30
C THR A 85 6.31 9.04 15.88
N GLU A 86 5.32 9.14 16.78
CA GLU A 86 4.03 9.80 16.55
C GLU A 86 3.23 9.32 15.32
N LEU A 87 3.63 8.23 14.65
CA LEU A 87 3.01 7.80 13.39
C LEU A 87 1.55 7.39 13.59
N GLY A 88 1.21 6.76 14.72
CA GLY A 88 -0.17 6.41 15.05
C GLY A 88 -1.10 7.63 15.10
N GLY A 89 -0.71 8.68 15.83
CA GLY A 89 -1.47 9.92 15.88
C GLY A 89 -1.55 10.64 14.53
N ARG A 90 -0.47 10.60 13.73
CA ARG A 90 -0.48 11.15 12.37
C ARG A 90 -1.42 10.39 11.43
N CYS A 91 -1.52 9.06 11.55
CA CYS A 91 -2.49 8.27 10.80
C CYS A 91 -3.93 8.64 11.17
N GLU A 92 -4.23 8.72 12.48
CA GLU A 92 -5.57 9.06 12.96
C GLU A 92 -5.99 10.47 12.51
N GLN A 93 -5.10 11.44 12.62
CA GLN A 93 -5.32 12.79 12.12
C GLN A 93 -5.56 12.79 10.60
N PHE A 94 -4.75 12.06 9.83
CA PHE A 94 -4.90 11.97 8.38
C PHE A 94 -6.26 11.37 8.00
N ILE A 95 -6.66 10.25 8.63
CA ILE A 95 -7.96 9.60 8.42
C ILE A 95 -9.10 10.59 8.69
N ALA A 96 -9.05 11.34 9.79
CA ALA A 96 -10.06 12.34 10.12
C ALA A 96 -10.15 13.44 9.06
N THR A 97 -9.01 13.90 8.52
CA THR A 97 -8.98 14.92 7.46
C THR A 97 -9.33 14.42 6.07
N ALA A 98 -9.34 13.11 5.85
CA ALA A 98 -9.65 12.46 4.58
C ALA A 98 -10.95 11.65 4.64
N ALA A 99 -11.84 11.97 5.59
CA ALA A 99 -13.07 11.20 5.85
C ALA A 99 -14.03 11.15 4.64
N ASP A 100 -14.01 12.18 3.80
CA ASP A 100 -14.75 12.27 2.54
C ASP A 100 -14.04 11.56 1.36
N MET A 101 -12.83 11.03 1.58
CA MET A 101 -12.00 10.36 0.58
C MET A 101 -11.57 8.95 1.06
N PRO A 102 -12.49 7.96 1.17
CA PRO A 102 -12.18 6.65 1.75
C PRO A 102 -11.00 5.92 1.10
N VAL A 103 -10.84 6.01 -0.23
CA VAL A 103 -9.70 5.41 -0.96
C VAL A 103 -8.36 6.02 -0.53
N VAL A 104 -8.34 7.31 -0.21
CA VAL A 104 -7.14 8.02 0.23
C VAL A 104 -6.87 7.74 1.72
N ALA A 105 -7.92 7.74 2.55
CA ALA A 105 -7.81 7.40 3.97
C ALA A 105 -7.27 5.98 4.22
N ALA A 106 -7.45 5.06 3.26
CA ALA A 106 -7.03 3.67 3.36
C ALA A 106 -5.56 3.48 3.73
N ASP A 107 -4.65 4.35 3.26
CA ASP A 107 -3.23 4.29 3.63
C ASP A 107 -3.03 4.47 5.14
N GLY A 108 -3.77 5.42 5.73
CA GLY A 108 -3.74 5.68 7.17
C GLY A 108 -4.29 4.51 7.96
N HIS A 109 -5.39 3.91 7.51
CA HIS A 109 -5.98 2.72 8.14
C HIS A 109 -5.02 1.53 8.15
N MET A 110 -4.38 1.24 7.01
CA MET A 110 -3.42 0.14 6.92
C MET A 110 -2.24 0.37 7.86
N VAL A 111 -1.60 1.53 7.81
CA VAL A 111 -0.44 1.84 8.67
C VAL A 111 -0.82 1.79 10.15
N ARG A 112 -1.99 2.33 10.53
CA ARG A 112 -2.44 2.33 11.92
C ARG A 112 -2.71 0.91 12.43
N GLY A 113 -3.29 0.05 11.58
CA GLY A 113 -3.49 -1.37 11.89
C GLY A 113 -2.19 -2.14 12.01
N MET A 114 -1.21 -1.86 11.15
CA MET A 114 0.12 -2.46 11.21
C MET A 114 0.90 -2.04 12.46
N LEU A 115 0.78 -0.78 12.90
CA LEU A 115 1.34 -0.31 14.16
C LEU A 115 0.73 -1.04 15.37
N ALA A 116 -0.61 -1.15 15.41
CA ALA A 116 -1.30 -1.90 16.46
C ALA A 116 -0.87 -3.38 16.48
N PHE A 117 -0.74 -3.99 15.30
CA PHE A 117 -0.25 -5.35 15.18
C PHE A 117 1.17 -5.51 15.75
N ALA A 118 2.08 -4.60 15.40
CA ALA A 118 3.45 -4.61 15.92
C ALA A 118 3.53 -4.39 17.45
N GLN A 119 2.54 -3.70 18.03
CA GLN A 119 2.41 -3.48 19.46
C GLN A 119 1.76 -4.66 20.20
N GLY A 120 1.28 -5.68 19.49
CA GLY A 120 0.56 -6.81 20.07
C GLY A 120 -0.93 -6.52 20.35
N ASP A 121 -1.44 -5.35 19.95
CA ASP A 121 -2.86 -5.02 20.07
C ASP A 121 -3.64 -5.56 18.87
N TRP A 122 -3.89 -6.87 18.89
CA TRP A 122 -4.48 -7.60 17.78
C TRP A 122 -5.94 -7.21 17.48
N ALA A 123 -6.69 -6.82 18.51
CA ALA A 123 -8.07 -6.38 18.33
C ALA A 123 -8.11 -5.04 17.60
N GLU A 124 -7.24 -4.11 18.01
CA GLU A 124 -7.08 -2.81 17.37
C GLU A 124 -6.53 -2.95 15.95
N ALA A 125 -5.57 -3.85 15.73
CA ALA A 125 -5.06 -4.18 14.41
C ALA A 125 -6.17 -4.61 13.45
N LEU A 126 -6.99 -5.58 13.87
CA LEU A 126 -8.11 -6.07 13.07
C LEU A 126 -9.08 -4.92 12.75
N ARG A 127 -9.46 -4.14 13.78
CA ARG A 127 -10.40 -3.03 13.63
C ARG A 127 -9.94 -2.02 12.58
N TRP A 128 -8.67 -1.65 12.58
CA TRP A 128 -8.13 -0.71 11.59
C TRP A 128 -8.01 -1.31 10.18
N LEU A 129 -7.52 -2.55 10.08
CA LEU A 129 -7.31 -3.22 8.79
C LEU A 129 -8.62 -3.54 8.05
N THR A 130 -9.74 -3.68 8.76
CA THR A 130 -11.07 -3.96 8.17
C THR A 130 -12.02 -2.77 8.20
N ALA A 131 -11.57 -1.59 8.63
CA ALA A 131 -12.43 -0.42 8.85
C ALA A 131 -13.16 0.06 7.58
N LEU A 132 -12.59 -0.18 6.40
CA LEU A 132 -13.15 0.19 5.10
C LEU A 132 -13.85 -0.98 4.40
N GLY A 133 -14.14 -2.05 5.14
CA GLY A 133 -14.65 -3.31 4.60
C GLY A 133 -13.54 -4.29 4.23
N ALA A 134 -13.92 -5.37 3.55
CA ALA A 134 -12.96 -6.39 3.11
C ALA A 134 -11.94 -5.78 2.13
N PRO A 135 -10.64 -6.12 2.23
CA PRO A 135 -9.63 -5.70 1.25
C PRO A 135 -10.04 -6.24 -0.11
N SER A 136 -10.52 -5.34 -0.96
CA SER A 136 -11.03 -5.68 -2.28
C SER A 136 -10.37 -4.76 -3.30
N PRO A 137 -9.93 -5.31 -4.44
CA PRO A 137 -9.49 -4.56 -5.61
C PRO A 137 -10.46 -3.48 -6.10
N GLN A 138 -11.75 -3.61 -5.77
CA GLN A 138 -12.81 -2.68 -6.13
C GLN A 138 -12.94 -1.54 -5.11
N CYS A 139 -12.41 -1.73 -3.90
CA CYS A 139 -12.52 -0.79 -2.79
C CYS A 139 -11.25 0.04 -2.54
N THR A 140 -10.10 -0.36 -3.09
CA THR A 140 -8.83 0.38 -2.92
C THR A 140 -7.80 0.08 -4.02
N ARG A 141 -6.65 0.76 -3.97
CA ARG A 141 -5.50 0.51 -4.84
C ARG A 141 -4.94 -0.89 -4.60
N MET A 142 -4.62 -1.59 -5.69
CA MET A 142 -4.17 -2.98 -5.64
C MET A 142 -2.99 -3.27 -4.68
N PRO A 143 -1.91 -2.46 -4.65
CA PRO A 143 -0.81 -2.72 -3.72
C PRO A 143 -1.26 -2.67 -2.26
N LEU A 144 -2.11 -1.69 -1.93
CA LEU A 144 -2.66 -1.54 -0.60
C LEU A 144 -3.61 -2.68 -0.23
N ALA A 145 -4.46 -3.14 -1.16
CA ALA A 145 -5.32 -4.30 -0.95
C ALA A 145 -4.51 -5.56 -0.65
N ALA A 146 -3.47 -5.84 -1.44
CA ALA A 146 -2.60 -7.00 -1.25
C ALA A 146 -1.86 -6.94 0.09
N ALA A 147 -1.31 -5.79 0.45
CA ALA A 147 -0.62 -5.59 1.73
C ALA A 147 -1.56 -5.70 2.94
N THR A 148 -2.77 -5.13 2.85
CA THR A 148 -3.77 -5.25 3.91
C THR A 148 -4.21 -6.70 4.08
N ALA A 149 -4.41 -7.44 2.99
CA ALA A 149 -4.68 -8.87 3.04
C ALA A 149 -3.52 -9.65 3.67
N GLY A 150 -2.28 -9.37 3.29
CA GLY A 150 -1.08 -9.97 3.89
C GLY A 150 -0.99 -9.71 5.39
N ALA A 151 -1.31 -8.49 5.83
CA ALA A 151 -1.40 -8.14 7.25
C ALA A 151 -2.47 -8.96 8.00
N LEU A 152 -3.65 -9.15 7.40
CA LEU A 152 -4.71 -9.97 7.99
C LEU A 152 -4.34 -11.45 8.06
N VAL A 153 -3.65 -11.99 7.04
CA VAL A 153 -3.11 -13.36 7.08
C VAL A 153 -2.12 -13.50 8.24
N ARG A 154 -1.18 -12.56 8.40
CA ARG A 154 -0.22 -12.55 9.52
C ARG A 154 -0.92 -12.49 10.87
N LEU A 155 -1.95 -11.66 10.99
CA LEU A 155 -2.73 -11.52 12.21
C LEU A 155 -3.44 -12.83 12.58
N ALA A 156 -4.06 -13.50 11.60
CA ALA A 156 -4.69 -14.81 11.79
C ALA A 156 -3.66 -15.87 12.20
N LEU A 157 -2.50 -15.92 11.54
CA LEU A 157 -1.40 -16.82 11.89
C LEU A 157 -0.86 -16.58 13.30
N ALA A 158 -0.72 -15.31 13.72
CA ALA A 158 -0.28 -14.96 15.08
C ALA A 158 -1.28 -15.40 16.15
N ARG A 159 -2.55 -15.57 15.78
CA ARG A 159 -3.64 -16.05 16.63
C ARG A 159 -3.89 -17.56 16.52
N ASP A 160 -3.06 -18.28 15.77
CA ASP A 160 -3.21 -19.70 15.45
C ASP A 160 -4.54 -20.05 14.73
N ASP A 161 -5.17 -19.06 14.08
CA ASP A 161 -6.37 -19.25 13.28
C ASP A 161 -5.98 -19.61 11.84
N LEU A 162 -5.54 -20.86 11.66
CA LEU A 162 -5.04 -21.36 10.38
C LEU A 162 -6.12 -21.38 9.28
N ALA A 163 -7.38 -21.60 9.65
CA ALA A 163 -8.49 -21.61 8.70
C ALA A 163 -8.72 -20.21 8.13
N ALA A 164 -8.85 -19.19 8.99
CA ALA A 164 -9.01 -17.81 8.55
C ALA A 164 -7.79 -17.33 7.74
N ALA A 165 -6.58 -17.69 8.16
CA ALA A 165 -5.36 -17.35 7.43
C ALA A 165 -5.37 -17.92 6.01
N ALA A 166 -5.71 -19.19 5.84
CA ALA A 166 -5.71 -19.85 4.55
C ALA A 166 -6.80 -19.33 3.60
N ASP A 167 -7.99 -19.02 4.13
CA ASP A 167 -9.09 -18.49 3.32
C ASP A 167 -8.80 -17.06 2.84
N GLN A 168 -8.28 -16.21 3.73
CA GLN A 168 -7.82 -14.88 3.36
C GLN A 168 -6.69 -14.94 2.33
N ALA A 169 -5.73 -15.86 2.52
CA ALA A 169 -4.62 -16.06 1.60
C ALA A 169 -5.11 -16.47 0.20
N ARG A 170 -5.97 -17.49 0.10
CA ARG A 170 -6.52 -17.96 -1.18
C ARG A 170 -7.31 -16.87 -1.91
N SER A 171 -8.17 -16.15 -1.19
CA SER A 171 -8.98 -15.07 -1.75
C SER A 171 -8.11 -13.94 -2.32
N ALA A 172 -7.14 -13.46 -1.53
CA ALA A 172 -6.24 -12.39 -1.96
C ALA A 172 -5.29 -12.83 -3.09
N TRP A 173 -4.80 -14.06 -3.04
CA TRP A 173 -3.94 -14.62 -4.08
C TRP A 173 -4.66 -14.71 -5.41
N ALA A 174 -5.89 -15.24 -5.42
CA ALA A 174 -6.72 -15.30 -6.63
C ALA A 174 -6.96 -13.91 -7.23
N ALA A 175 -7.18 -12.89 -6.41
CA ALA A 175 -7.39 -11.51 -6.87
C ALA A 175 -6.13 -10.88 -7.49
N VAL A 176 -4.93 -11.25 -7.02
CA VAL A 176 -3.65 -10.84 -7.62
C VAL A 176 -3.42 -11.59 -8.93
N ALA A 177 -3.64 -12.91 -8.93
CA ALA A 177 -3.43 -13.78 -10.08
C ALA A 177 -4.34 -13.42 -11.26
N ASP A 178 -5.64 -13.22 -11.02
CA ASP A 178 -6.63 -12.82 -12.04
C ASP A 178 -6.23 -11.52 -12.77
N LYS A 179 -5.57 -10.61 -12.06
CA LYS A 179 -5.11 -9.33 -12.61
C LYS A 179 -3.68 -9.36 -13.16
N GLY A 180 -2.91 -10.43 -12.93
CA GLY A 180 -1.51 -10.56 -13.39
C GLY A 180 -0.56 -9.52 -12.79
N ILE A 181 -0.83 -9.04 -11.58
CA ILE A 181 -0.15 -7.88 -10.97
C ILE A 181 0.85 -8.29 -9.87
N TRP A 182 1.65 -9.31 -10.15
CA TRP A 182 2.59 -9.91 -9.20
C TRP A 182 3.58 -8.93 -8.56
N THR A 183 3.94 -7.85 -9.27
CA THR A 183 4.78 -6.76 -8.73
C THR A 183 4.24 -6.16 -7.42
N TRP A 184 2.94 -6.27 -7.14
CA TRP A 184 2.30 -5.72 -5.94
C TRP A 184 2.05 -6.74 -4.84
N ALA A 185 2.41 -8.01 -5.04
CA ALA A 185 2.10 -9.09 -4.12
C ALA A 185 3.16 -9.28 -3.03
N ALA A 186 4.23 -8.48 -2.99
CA ALA A 186 5.36 -8.67 -2.07
C ALA A 186 4.96 -8.73 -0.58
N GLU A 187 3.98 -7.92 -0.17
CA GLU A 187 3.47 -7.89 1.21
C GLU A 187 2.44 -9.00 1.51
N LEU A 188 1.93 -9.68 0.47
CA LEU A 188 1.00 -10.81 0.59
C LEU A 188 1.72 -12.16 0.52
N ALA A 189 2.63 -12.30 -0.45
CA ALA A 189 3.05 -13.60 -0.96
C ALA A 189 3.73 -14.49 0.09
N PRO A 190 4.69 -14.00 0.91
CA PRO A 190 5.32 -14.81 1.94
C PRO A 190 4.29 -15.37 2.94
N TRP A 191 3.29 -14.57 3.28
CA TRP A 191 2.30 -14.91 4.29
C TRP A 191 1.20 -15.83 3.76
N ALA A 192 0.82 -15.66 2.50
CA ALA A 192 -0.07 -16.60 1.82
C ALA A 192 0.58 -17.99 1.75
N VAL A 193 1.83 -18.07 1.29
CA VAL A 193 2.59 -19.34 1.24
C VAL A 193 2.68 -19.98 2.62
N GLU A 194 3.04 -19.20 3.65
CA GLU A 194 3.13 -19.69 5.03
C GLU A 194 1.78 -20.24 5.55
N ALA A 195 0.68 -19.52 5.28
CA ALA A 195 -0.64 -19.95 5.72
C ALA A 195 -1.04 -21.29 5.11
N LEU A 196 -0.82 -21.47 3.81
CA LEU A 196 -1.13 -22.72 3.12
C LEU A 196 -0.20 -23.85 3.61
N ALA A 197 1.09 -23.57 3.80
CA ALA A 197 2.04 -24.55 4.33
C ALA A 197 1.65 -25.05 5.73
N ARG A 198 1.23 -24.15 6.64
CA ARG A 198 0.82 -24.53 8.01
C ARG A 198 -0.48 -25.32 8.08
N THR A 199 -1.36 -25.21 7.09
CA THR A 199 -2.55 -26.08 7.02
C THR A 199 -2.24 -27.50 6.52
N GLY A 200 -0.99 -27.75 6.11
CA GLY A 200 -0.56 -29.02 5.52
C GLY A 200 -0.73 -29.09 3.99
N ASP A 201 -1.32 -28.05 3.38
CA ASP A 201 -1.47 -27.93 1.92
C ASP A 201 -0.16 -27.48 1.26
N THR A 202 0.87 -28.30 1.41
CA THR A 202 2.21 -28.05 0.88
C THR A 202 2.25 -28.03 -0.65
N ALA A 203 1.29 -28.67 -1.31
CA ALA A 203 1.15 -28.64 -2.76
C ALA A 203 0.71 -27.25 -3.24
N ALA A 204 -0.32 -26.67 -2.64
CA ALA A 204 -0.76 -25.31 -2.95
C ALA A 204 0.33 -24.28 -2.60
N ALA A 205 0.99 -24.43 -1.45
CA ALA A 205 2.08 -23.53 -1.05
C ALA A 205 3.23 -23.52 -2.07
N ARG A 206 3.65 -24.69 -2.58
CA ARG A 206 4.67 -24.79 -3.64
C ARG A 206 4.21 -24.18 -4.95
N HIS A 207 2.95 -24.37 -5.31
CA HIS A 207 2.39 -23.76 -6.52
C HIS A 207 2.44 -22.23 -6.45
N MET A 208 2.05 -21.66 -5.30
CA MET A 208 2.13 -20.22 -5.05
C MET A 208 3.57 -19.67 -5.16
N VAL A 209 4.57 -20.41 -4.68
CA VAL A 209 5.98 -20.02 -4.85
C VAL A 209 6.35 -19.95 -6.34
N VAL A 210 6.04 -21.00 -7.11
CA VAL A 210 6.35 -21.05 -8.55
C VAL A 210 5.60 -19.98 -9.34
N GLU A 211 4.37 -19.67 -8.96
CA GLU A 211 3.55 -18.67 -9.65
C GLU A 211 4.03 -17.23 -9.42
N PHE A 212 4.68 -16.97 -8.27
CA PHE A 212 5.19 -15.65 -7.92
C PHE A 212 6.60 -15.34 -8.47
N GLU A 213 7.37 -16.38 -8.81
CA GLU A 213 8.72 -16.27 -9.41
C GLU A 213 8.70 -15.66 -10.83
#